data_AF-A0A830D906-F1
#
_entry.id   AF-A0A830D906-F1
#
_cell.length_a   1.000
_cell.length_b   1.000
_cell.length_c   1.000
_cell.angle_alpha   90.00
_cell.angle_beta   90.00
_cell.angle_gamma   90.00
#
_symmetry.space_group_name_H-M   'P 1'
#
loop_
_entity.id
_entity.type
_entity.pdbx_description
1 polymer ?
#
loop_
_entity_poly.entity_id
_entity_poly.type
_entity_poly.pdbx_seq_one_letter_code
_entity_poly.pdbx_strand_id
1 'polypeptide(L)'
;SNFQFIWPWEEWAYVLDLPKWAPQRVFVQEVLEREVRLSYWDKIKQSIESAPALEELLPPKGTTNFRYSVADVDQTEHGLSTQLTSMVKERSTTREIISWIEGDVIPAHGWDISLRVIAQTLLNIGSKSFTHLITVLERYSQVIAKFCPDQDKQFLLICELSEFWRNNAQMTAIAIDRMMGWVFSEPNVNQFHTSDHPWEILGNAVTKTFNRITDLRKEISSLEKSVVSAKEAASKALAELEDAKSKLTLTLVDNEPVLAEDPAKMKRLNSNAEKANEEEVSMRESLEAKEALFARAAEEIEALFIFLYKSFSNVLAEPLRETEGSLHQSGELDEMAIEQEDTSTMELDNEGGSSHRSRANGRGTTNGYNVGEKEQWCLSTLGYVKALTRQYASEIWPLVEKLDAEVLTEDVHPLLKKAVYSGLGRPIEF
;
A
#
# COMPACT_ATOMS: atom_id res chain seq x y z
N SER A 1 10.54 -17.42 12.78
CA SER A 1 9.32 -18.27 12.71
C SER A 1 9.53 -19.72 12.22
N ASN A 2 10.11 -19.97 11.03
CA ASN A 2 10.26 -21.34 10.49
C ASN A 2 11.19 -22.26 11.33
N PHE A 3 12.13 -21.68 12.08
CA PHE A 3 13.05 -22.39 12.97
C PHE A 3 12.66 -22.22 14.45
N GLN A 4 11.36 -22.35 14.74
CA GLN A 4 10.82 -22.34 16.11
C GLN A 4 11.13 -21.08 16.95
N PHE A 5 11.47 -19.96 16.30
CA PHE A 5 11.80 -18.69 16.98
C PHE A 5 13.08 -18.76 17.84
N ILE A 6 13.98 -19.70 17.53
CA ILE A 6 15.26 -19.85 18.24
C ILE A 6 16.27 -18.85 17.69
N TRP A 7 16.77 -17.97 18.55
CA TRP A 7 17.81 -16.99 18.25
C TRP A 7 18.66 -16.69 19.51
N PRO A 8 19.97 -16.45 19.40
CA PRO A 8 20.82 -16.10 20.54
C PRO A 8 20.61 -14.64 20.99
N TRP A 9 19.45 -14.37 21.59
CA TRP A 9 19.04 -13.02 22.03
C TRP A 9 19.98 -12.37 23.06
N GLU A 10 20.72 -13.17 23.84
CA GLU A 10 21.73 -12.69 24.79
C GLU A 10 22.82 -11.83 24.13
N GLU A 11 23.20 -12.18 22.90
CA GLU A 11 24.20 -11.44 22.12
C GLU A 11 23.69 -10.06 21.68
N TRP A 12 22.38 -9.83 21.74
CA TRP A 12 21.73 -8.59 21.31
C TRP A 12 21.23 -7.74 22.49
N ALA A 13 21.45 -8.16 23.74
CA ALA A 13 21.00 -7.41 24.92
C ALA A 13 21.58 -5.98 24.99
N TYR A 14 22.77 -5.76 24.40
CA TYR A 14 23.43 -4.45 24.35
C TYR A 14 22.62 -3.37 23.62
N VAL A 15 21.64 -3.74 22.78
CA VAL A 15 20.84 -2.73 22.03
C VAL A 15 20.01 -1.84 22.96
N LEU A 16 19.77 -2.28 24.20
CA LEU A 16 19.09 -1.47 25.21
C LEU A 16 19.94 -0.30 25.72
N ASP A 17 21.27 -0.42 25.60
CA ASP A 17 22.20 0.67 25.91
C ASP A 17 22.24 1.72 24.80
N LEU A 18 21.65 1.43 23.63
CA LEU A 18 21.55 2.36 22.52
C LEU A 18 20.32 3.27 22.65
N PRO A 19 20.39 4.50 22.09
CA PRO A 19 19.22 5.36 21.97
C PRO A 19 18.05 4.65 21.25
N LYS A 20 16.82 5.02 21.61
CA LYS A 20 15.58 4.44 21.03
C LYS A 20 15.53 4.48 19.49
N TRP A 21 16.23 5.43 18.87
CA TRP A 21 16.29 5.61 17.41
C TRP A 21 17.46 4.90 16.74
N ALA A 22 18.34 4.24 17.48
CA ALA A 22 19.47 3.52 16.88
C ALA A 22 18.95 2.36 16.02
N PRO A 23 19.44 2.20 14.77
CA PRO A 23 18.93 1.20 13.84
C PRO A 23 18.93 -0.24 14.40
N GLN A 24 19.94 -0.61 15.19
CA GLN A 24 20.02 -1.94 15.81
C GLN A 24 18.92 -2.17 16.85
N ARG A 25 18.57 -1.16 17.65
CA ARG A 25 17.49 -1.25 18.64
C ARG A 25 16.13 -1.31 17.95
N VAL A 26 15.92 -0.45 16.95
CA VAL A 26 14.70 -0.44 16.14
C VAL A 26 14.54 -1.77 15.40
N PHE A 27 15.62 -2.32 14.84
CA PHE A 27 15.61 -3.64 14.20
C PHE A 27 15.10 -4.74 15.14
N VAL A 28 15.60 -4.82 16.38
CA VAL A 28 15.13 -5.82 17.34
C VAL A 28 13.65 -5.62 17.67
N GLN A 29 13.22 -4.39 17.93
CA GLN A 29 11.81 -4.06 18.19
C GLN A 29 10.90 -4.51 17.01
N GLU A 30 11.29 -4.18 15.79
CA GLU A 30 10.54 -4.50 14.57
C GLU A 30 10.52 -6.00 14.23
N VAL A 31 11.61 -6.72 14.53
CA VAL A 31 11.66 -8.19 14.41
C VAL A 31 10.71 -8.82 15.41
N LEU A 32 10.78 -8.43 16.69
CA LEU A 32 9.90 -8.96 17.73
C LEU A 32 8.42 -8.70 17.41
N GLU A 33 8.11 -7.51 16.90
CA GLU A 33 6.76 -7.20 16.44
C GLU A 33 6.29 -8.15 15.32
N ARG A 34 7.13 -8.37 14.30
CA ARG A 34 6.83 -9.31 13.20
C ARG A 34 6.71 -10.75 13.67
N GLU A 35 7.53 -11.17 14.62
CA GLU A 35 7.43 -12.51 15.20
C GLU A 35 6.13 -12.69 15.98
N VAL A 36 5.67 -11.66 16.71
CA VAL A 36 4.37 -11.68 17.39
C VAL A 36 3.23 -11.77 16.39
N ARG A 37 3.29 -11.06 15.25
CA ARG A 37 2.27 -11.18 14.18
C ARG A 37 2.22 -12.59 13.56
N LEU A 38 3.35 -13.29 13.52
CA LEU A 38 3.45 -14.68 13.06
C LEU A 38 3.16 -15.72 14.15
N SER A 39 2.91 -15.27 15.38
CA SER A 39 2.68 -16.14 16.54
C SER A 39 1.69 -15.50 17.53
N TYR A 40 1.86 -15.74 18.82
CA TYR A 40 1.15 -15.04 19.87
C TYR A 40 2.16 -14.50 20.89
N TRP A 41 1.79 -13.40 21.53
CA TRP A 41 2.70 -12.62 22.39
C TRP A 41 3.42 -13.48 23.42
N ASP A 42 2.71 -14.38 24.14
CA ASP A 42 3.31 -15.18 25.20
C ASP A 42 4.36 -16.18 24.68
N LYS A 43 4.25 -16.64 23.43
CA LYS A 43 5.25 -17.52 22.81
C LYS A 43 6.51 -16.77 22.41
N ILE A 44 6.39 -15.54 21.94
CA ILE A 44 7.57 -14.71 21.62
C ILE A 44 8.24 -14.21 22.90
N LYS A 45 7.47 -13.90 23.95
CA LYS A 45 8.04 -13.67 25.28
C LYS A 45 8.87 -14.86 25.75
N GLN A 46 8.40 -16.08 25.53
CA GLN A 46 9.15 -17.29 25.87
C GLN A 46 10.44 -17.44 25.03
N SER A 47 10.44 -17.05 23.75
CA SER A 47 11.64 -17.17 22.91
C SER A 47 12.78 -16.24 23.32
N ILE A 48 12.48 -15.15 24.04
CA ILE A 48 13.48 -14.21 24.57
C ILE A 48 13.81 -14.43 26.06
N GLU A 49 13.39 -15.54 26.67
CA GLU A 49 13.60 -15.81 28.10
C GLU A 49 15.09 -15.79 28.52
N SER A 50 15.99 -16.09 27.59
CA SER A 50 17.44 -15.98 27.78
C SER A 50 17.94 -14.53 27.92
N ALA A 51 17.20 -13.55 27.40
CA ALA A 51 17.52 -12.12 27.45
C ALA A 51 16.30 -11.30 27.95
N PRO A 52 15.93 -11.42 29.24
CA PRO A 52 14.68 -10.87 29.78
C PRO A 52 14.57 -9.34 29.68
N ALA A 53 15.70 -8.63 29.57
CA ALA A 53 15.70 -7.18 29.39
C ALA A 53 15.06 -6.76 28.05
N LEU A 54 15.10 -7.62 27.03
CA LEU A 54 14.47 -7.37 25.72
C LEU A 54 12.93 -7.39 25.78
N GLU A 55 12.33 -7.81 26.90
CA GLU A 55 10.87 -7.72 27.09
C GLU A 55 10.36 -6.28 26.94
N GLU A 56 11.18 -5.26 27.25
CA GLU A 56 10.85 -3.84 27.02
C GLU A 56 10.60 -3.51 25.54
N LEU A 57 11.21 -4.28 24.62
CA LEU A 57 11.09 -4.08 23.17
C LEU A 57 9.96 -4.90 22.54
N LEU A 58 9.27 -5.75 23.31
CA LEU A 58 8.10 -6.45 22.80
C LEU A 58 6.99 -5.44 22.48
N PRO A 59 6.21 -5.67 21.42
CA PRO A 59 5.03 -4.84 21.18
C PRO A 59 4.08 -4.94 22.38
N PRO A 60 3.29 -3.88 22.67
CA PRO A 60 2.25 -3.96 23.67
C PRO A 60 1.33 -5.15 23.39
N LYS A 61 0.81 -5.80 24.44
CA LYS A 61 -0.21 -6.84 24.25
C LYS A 61 -1.38 -6.25 23.47
N GLY A 62 -1.69 -6.82 22.30
CA GLY A 62 -2.64 -6.30 21.31
C GLY A 62 -4.08 -6.25 21.80
N THR A 63 -4.38 -5.35 22.72
CA THR A 63 -5.73 -5.07 23.24
C THR A 63 -6.34 -3.89 22.48
N THR A 64 -7.64 -3.96 22.23
CA THR A 64 -8.40 -2.84 21.66
C THR A 64 -8.49 -1.71 22.66
N ASN A 65 -8.17 -0.49 22.22
CA ASN A 65 -8.35 0.72 23.03
C ASN A 65 -9.77 1.27 22.80
N PHE A 66 -10.78 0.53 23.20
CA PHE A 66 -12.16 0.99 23.08
C PHE A 66 -12.41 2.13 24.06
N ARG A 67 -12.65 3.33 23.52
CA ARG A 67 -12.80 4.56 24.29
C ARG A 67 -13.89 4.46 25.37
N TYR A 68 -14.95 3.68 25.14
CA TYR A 68 -16.10 3.57 26.05
C TYR A 68 -16.08 2.32 26.93
N SER A 69 -14.93 1.66 27.09
CA SER A 69 -14.78 0.46 27.95
C SER A 69 -14.66 0.79 29.44
N VAL A 70 -14.22 2.01 29.77
CA VAL A 70 -13.91 2.45 31.14
C VAL A 70 -14.99 3.42 31.62
N ALA A 71 -15.38 3.33 32.89
CA ALA A 71 -16.47 4.10 33.50
C ALA A 71 -16.22 5.61 33.64
N ASP A 72 -15.08 6.13 33.19
CA ASP A 72 -14.61 7.51 33.39
C ASP A 72 -14.72 8.38 32.12
N VAL A 73 -15.62 8.00 31.21
CA VAL A 73 -15.78 8.60 29.87
C VAL A 73 -17.11 9.36 29.83
N ASP A 74 -17.19 10.39 28.97
CA ASP A 74 -18.41 11.17 28.77
C ASP A 74 -19.65 10.26 28.65
N GLN A 75 -20.53 10.38 29.64
CA GLN A 75 -21.75 9.58 29.78
C GLN A 75 -22.63 9.66 28.52
N THR A 76 -22.50 10.76 27.78
CA THR A 76 -23.22 11.05 26.53
C THR A 76 -22.71 10.18 25.39
N GLU A 77 -21.40 10.20 25.11
CA GLU A 77 -20.79 9.38 24.05
C GLU A 77 -20.96 7.88 24.35
N HIS A 78 -20.82 7.48 25.61
CA HIS A 78 -21.08 6.10 26.05
C HIS A 78 -22.54 5.67 25.81
N GLY A 79 -23.51 6.55 26.09
CA GLY A 79 -24.93 6.32 25.81
C GLY A 79 -25.21 6.08 24.33
N LEU A 80 -24.68 6.95 23.46
CA LEU A 80 -24.81 6.84 22.01
C LEU A 80 -24.14 5.55 21.47
N SER A 81 -22.95 5.21 21.99
CA SER A 81 -22.25 3.97 21.64
C SER A 81 -23.05 2.72 22.03
N THR A 82 -23.69 2.75 23.20
CA THR A 82 -24.56 1.66 23.66
C THR A 82 -25.80 1.52 22.77
N GLN A 83 -26.42 2.64 22.41
CA GLN A 83 -27.58 2.66 21.52
C GLN A 83 -27.23 2.11 20.13
N LEU A 84 -26.13 2.57 19.54
CA LEU A 84 -25.65 2.07 18.25
C LEU A 84 -25.29 0.57 18.32
N THR A 85 -24.71 0.12 19.43
CA THR A 85 -24.45 -1.31 19.67
C THR A 85 -25.75 -2.12 19.66
N SER A 86 -26.83 -1.60 20.26
CA SER A 86 -28.15 -2.25 20.24
C SER A 86 -28.70 -2.34 18.82
N MET A 87 -28.70 -1.22 18.08
CA MET A 87 -29.17 -1.18 16.68
C MET A 87 -28.44 -2.19 15.80
N VAL A 88 -27.12 -2.30 15.92
CA VAL A 88 -26.33 -3.27 15.15
C VAL A 88 -26.65 -4.72 15.53
N LYS A 89 -26.83 -4.99 16.84
CA LYS A 89 -27.22 -6.32 17.35
C LYS A 89 -28.63 -6.73 16.92
N GLU A 90 -29.56 -5.78 16.93
CA GLU A 90 -30.94 -5.91 16.44
C GLU A 90 -31.04 -5.96 14.92
N ARG A 91 -29.89 -5.86 14.23
CA ARG A 91 -29.77 -5.91 12.77
C ARG A 91 -30.54 -4.79 12.06
N SER A 92 -30.65 -3.62 12.68
CA SER A 92 -31.18 -2.42 12.06
C SER A 92 -30.57 -2.20 10.68
N THR A 93 -31.40 -1.68 9.76
CA THR A 93 -30.95 -1.40 8.40
C THR A 93 -30.02 -0.19 8.36
N THR A 94 -29.15 -0.12 7.35
CA THR A 94 -28.29 1.04 7.13
C THR A 94 -29.07 2.35 7.09
N ARG A 95 -30.29 2.34 6.53
CA ARG A 95 -31.16 3.52 6.44
C ARG A 95 -31.65 3.98 7.81
N GLU A 96 -32.01 3.06 8.70
CA GLU A 96 -32.43 3.38 10.06
C GLU A 96 -31.29 4.01 10.86
N ILE A 97 -30.08 3.44 10.75
CA ILE A 97 -28.90 3.98 11.42
C ILE A 97 -28.56 5.38 10.89
N ILE A 98 -28.60 5.59 9.57
CA ILE A 98 -28.40 6.92 8.97
C ILE A 98 -29.45 7.91 9.48
N SER A 99 -30.72 7.52 9.51
CA SER A 99 -31.82 8.37 9.98
C SER A 99 -31.66 8.77 11.45
N TRP A 100 -31.24 7.83 12.31
CA TRP A 100 -30.96 8.12 13.73
C TRP A 100 -29.80 9.10 13.87
N ILE A 101 -28.72 8.91 13.11
CA ILE A 101 -27.55 9.78 13.18
C ILE A 101 -27.88 11.21 12.68
N GLU A 102 -28.54 11.34 11.53
CA GLU A 102 -28.90 12.64 10.95
C GLU A 102 -29.99 13.36 11.75
N GLY A 103 -30.95 12.61 12.32
CA GLY A 103 -32.09 13.17 13.05
C GLY A 103 -31.78 13.52 14.50
N ASP A 104 -31.05 12.66 15.20
CA ASP A 104 -30.91 12.73 16.66
C ASP A 104 -29.48 13.06 17.09
N VAL A 105 -28.47 12.45 16.47
CA VAL A 105 -27.08 12.50 16.97
C VAL A 105 -26.34 13.75 16.51
N ILE A 106 -26.29 14.00 15.20
CA ILE A 106 -25.56 15.15 14.63
C ILE A 106 -26.13 16.49 15.11
N PRO A 107 -27.46 16.72 15.11
CA PRO A 107 -28.01 18.00 15.56
C PRO A 107 -27.74 18.28 17.04
N ALA A 108 -27.66 17.24 17.88
CA ALA A 108 -27.47 17.38 19.31
C ALA A 108 -25.99 17.47 19.73
N HIS A 109 -25.09 16.77 19.05
CA HIS A 109 -23.70 16.59 19.49
C HIS A 109 -22.65 17.03 18.47
N GLY A 110 -23.06 17.40 17.27
CA GLY A 110 -22.15 17.78 16.20
C GLY A 110 -21.49 16.58 15.51
N TRP A 111 -20.80 16.88 14.41
CA TRP A 111 -20.27 15.85 13.51
C TRP A 111 -19.10 15.07 14.11
N ASP A 112 -18.20 15.74 14.82
CA ASP A 112 -16.95 15.12 15.30
C ASP A 112 -17.22 14.06 16.36
N ILE A 113 -18.12 14.35 17.31
CA ILE A 113 -18.58 13.40 18.31
C ILE A 113 -19.32 12.24 17.65
N SER A 114 -20.22 12.54 16.71
CA SER A 114 -20.99 11.52 15.98
C SER A 114 -20.05 10.53 15.28
N LEU A 115 -19.08 11.04 14.52
CA LEU A 115 -18.13 10.24 13.77
C LEU A 115 -17.27 9.37 14.71
N ARG A 116 -16.75 9.96 15.79
CA ARG A 116 -16.00 9.23 16.81
C ARG A 116 -16.80 8.09 17.41
N VAL A 117 -18.05 8.34 17.85
CA VAL A 117 -18.92 7.30 18.41
C VAL A 117 -19.13 6.19 17.39
N ILE A 118 -19.51 6.52 16.16
CA ILE A 118 -19.77 5.54 15.10
C ILE A 118 -18.52 4.69 14.82
N ALA A 119 -17.37 5.33 14.63
CA ALA A 119 -16.11 4.66 14.36
C ALA A 119 -15.75 3.70 15.51
N GLN A 120 -15.60 4.22 16.73
CA GLN A 120 -15.24 3.44 17.91
C GLN A 120 -16.18 2.27 18.16
N THR A 121 -17.50 2.48 18.00
CA THR A 121 -18.50 1.43 18.24
C THR A 121 -18.48 0.34 17.16
N LEU A 122 -18.46 0.69 15.87
CA LEU A 122 -18.42 -0.30 14.79
C LEU A 122 -17.13 -1.13 14.84
N LEU A 123 -16.01 -0.48 15.15
CA LEU A 123 -14.73 -1.15 15.34
C LEU A 123 -14.74 -2.11 16.51
N ASN A 124 -15.31 -1.69 17.64
CA ASN A 124 -15.47 -2.54 18.82
C ASN A 124 -16.32 -3.77 18.52
N ILE A 125 -17.42 -3.61 17.80
CA ILE A 125 -18.27 -4.74 17.38
C ILE A 125 -17.48 -5.69 16.49
N GLY A 126 -16.72 -5.16 15.52
CA GLY A 126 -15.91 -5.94 14.58
C GLY A 126 -14.63 -6.55 15.17
N SER A 127 -14.21 -6.15 16.37
CA SER A 127 -12.86 -6.42 16.92
C SER A 127 -12.53 -7.90 17.19
N LYS A 128 -13.54 -8.79 17.17
CA LYS A 128 -13.36 -10.21 17.51
C LYS A 128 -12.42 -10.96 16.55
N SER A 129 -12.47 -10.65 15.26
CA SER A 129 -11.60 -11.24 14.25
C SER A 129 -11.61 -10.38 12.98
N PHE A 130 -10.60 -10.55 12.12
CA PHE A 130 -10.51 -9.86 10.84
C PHE A 130 -11.75 -10.05 9.96
N THR A 131 -12.24 -11.30 9.82
CA THR A 131 -13.46 -11.58 9.05
C THR A 131 -14.67 -10.88 9.65
N HIS A 132 -14.75 -10.80 10.99
CA HIS A 132 -15.85 -10.10 11.64
C HIS A 132 -15.80 -8.60 11.38
N LEU A 133 -14.61 -8.00 11.46
CA LEU A 133 -14.40 -6.61 11.11
C LEU A 133 -14.84 -6.31 9.67
N ILE A 134 -14.35 -7.07 8.68
CA ILE A 134 -14.75 -6.89 7.28
C ILE A 134 -16.27 -6.99 7.13
N THR A 135 -16.88 -8.01 7.72
CA THR A 135 -18.33 -8.21 7.63
C THR A 135 -19.11 -6.99 8.16
N VAL A 136 -18.66 -6.41 9.27
CA VAL A 136 -19.28 -5.21 9.87
C VAL A 136 -19.06 -3.99 8.98
N LEU A 137 -17.83 -3.77 8.50
CA LEU A 137 -17.49 -2.63 7.64
C LEU A 137 -18.21 -2.68 6.29
N GLU A 138 -18.32 -3.87 5.67
CA GLU A 138 -19.05 -4.04 4.41
C GLU A 138 -20.54 -3.77 4.58
N ARG A 139 -21.14 -4.34 5.63
CA ARG A 139 -22.57 -4.17 5.94
C ARG A 139 -22.94 -2.71 6.18
N TYR A 140 -22.10 -1.97 6.87
CA TYR A 140 -22.33 -0.56 7.23
C TYR A 140 -21.50 0.42 6.41
N SER A 141 -20.95 -0.01 5.27
CA SER A 141 -20.13 0.82 4.37
C SER A 141 -20.85 2.09 3.93
N GLN A 142 -22.15 1.99 3.66
CA GLN A 142 -23.01 3.14 3.33
C GLN A 142 -23.18 4.13 4.49
N VAL A 143 -23.18 3.66 5.75
CA VAL A 143 -23.16 4.54 6.94
C VAL A 143 -21.85 5.32 6.94
N ILE A 144 -20.71 4.63 6.85
CA ILE A 144 -19.38 5.26 6.88
C ILE A 144 -19.22 6.26 5.73
N ALA A 145 -19.61 5.89 4.51
CA ALA A 145 -19.54 6.76 3.33
C ALA A 145 -20.40 8.03 3.47
N LYS A 146 -21.57 7.92 4.10
CA LYS A 146 -22.46 9.06 4.32
C LYS A 146 -21.89 10.04 5.36
N PHE A 147 -21.18 9.54 6.36
CA PHE A 147 -20.62 10.35 7.45
C PHE A 147 -19.17 10.80 7.25
N CYS A 148 -18.55 10.40 6.13
CA CYS A 148 -17.23 10.87 5.70
C CYS A 148 -17.30 11.53 4.31
N PRO A 149 -18.08 12.62 4.13
CA PRO A 149 -18.31 13.25 2.83
C PRO A 149 -17.10 14.01 2.31
N ASP A 150 -16.20 14.45 3.19
CA ASP A 150 -15.05 15.28 2.87
C ASP A 150 -13.74 14.69 3.44
N GLN A 151 -12.62 15.30 3.05
CA GLN A 151 -11.28 14.86 3.45
C GLN A 151 -11.02 15.04 4.96
N ASP A 152 -11.59 16.06 5.59
CA ASP A 152 -11.38 16.33 7.02
C ASP A 152 -12.05 15.26 7.88
N LYS A 153 -13.27 14.84 7.52
CA LYS A 153 -13.99 13.75 8.20
C LYS A 153 -13.36 12.40 7.92
N GLN A 154 -12.86 12.18 6.70
CA GLN A 154 -12.03 11.01 6.40
C GLN A 154 -10.79 10.98 7.29
N PHE A 155 -10.08 12.09 7.45
CA PHE A 155 -8.92 12.17 8.34
C PHE A 155 -9.29 11.86 9.80
N LEU A 156 -10.38 12.44 10.30
CA LEU A 156 -10.88 12.17 11.66
C LEU A 156 -11.20 10.67 11.87
N LEU A 157 -11.82 10.02 10.88
CA LEU A 157 -12.09 8.58 10.94
C LEU A 157 -10.80 7.78 11.10
N ILE A 158 -9.74 8.16 10.40
CA ILE A 158 -8.45 7.49 10.50
C ILE A 158 -7.82 7.69 11.87
N CYS A 159 -7.86 8.92 12.41
CA CYS A 159 -7.39 9.19 13.76
C CYS A 159 -8.07 8.24 14.75
N GLU A 160 -9.39 8.10 14.68
CA GLU A 160 -10.16 7.19 15.54
C GLU A 160 -9.81 5.71 15.32
N LEU A 161 -9.60 5.28 14.07
CA LEU A 161 -9.11 3.92 13.74
C LEU A 161 -7.74 3.65 14.39
N SER A 162 -6.82 4.60 14.24
CA SER A 162 -5.46 4.50 14.75
C SER A 162 -5.42 4.50 16.28
N GLU A 163 -6.28 5.28 16.94
CA GLU A 163 -6.40 5.26 18.38
C GLU A 163 -6.96 3.92 18.89
N PHE A 164 -8.01 3.41 18.24
CA PHE A 164 -8.65 2.15 18.62
C PHE A 164 -7.69 0.96 18.57
N TRP A 165 -6.83 0.89 17.54
CA TRP A 165 -5.81 -0.14 17.37
C TRP A 165 -4.37 0.33 17.59
N ARG A 166 -4.15 1.36 18.42
CA ARG A 166 -2.80 1.88 18.71
C ARG A 166 -1.79 0.81 19.14
N ASN A 167 -2.27 -0.27 19.77
CA ASN A 167 -1.45 -1.39 20.24
C ASN A 167 -1.45 -2.60 19.29
N ASN A 168 -2.08 -2.49 18.11
CA ASN A 168 -2.20 -3.55 17.13
C ASN A 168 -1.94 -3.00 15.72
N ALA A 169 -0.65 -2.83 15.42
CA ALA A 169 -0.16 -2.34 14.13
C ALA A 169 -0.71 -3.12 12.93
N GLN A 170 -0.89 -4.44 13.05
CA GLN A 170 -1.46 -5.28 12.00
C GLN A 170 -2.91 -4.88 11.67
N MET A 171 -3.75 -4.66 12.68
CA MET A 171 -5.15 -4.27 12.48
C MET A 171 -5.27 -2.84 11.95
N THR A 172 -4.41 -1.93 12.44
CA THR A 172 -4.31 -0.56 11.93
C THR A 172 -3.92 -0.56 10.44
N ALA A 173 -2.94 -1.38 10.05
CA ALA A 173 -2.48 -1.45 8.67
C ALA A 173 -3.52 -2.03 7.71
N ILE A 174 -4.32 -2.98 8.19
CA ILE A 174 -5.47 -3.52 7.48
C ILE A 174 -6.56 -2.48 7.26
N ALA A 175 -6.83 -1.65 8.27
CA ALA A 175 -7.96 -0.73 8.26
C ALA A 175 -7.69 0.56 7.50
N ILE A 176 -6.43 1.03 7.49
CA ILE A 176 -6.00 2.31 6.89
C ILE A 176 -5.37 2.07 5.51
N ASP A 177 -5.99 1.17 4.74
CA ASP A 177 -5.38 0.65 3.51
C ASP A 177 -5.33 1.66 2.33
N ARG A 178 -6.01 2.79 2.45
CA ARG A 178 -6.17 3.77 1.35
C ARG A 178 -5.80 5.20 1.72
N MET A 179 -5.22 5.44 2.89
CA MET A 179 -5.24 6.79 3.46
C MET A 179 -3.83 7.31 3.76
N MET A 180 -3.06 7.53 2.69
CA MET A 180 -1.67 8.00 2.75
C MET A 180 -1.50 9.34 3.46
N GLY A 181 -2.51 10.22 3.46
CA GLY A 181 -2.46 11.50 4.18
C GLY A 181 -2.30 11.33 5.70
N TRP A 182 -2.75 10.22 6.27
CA TRP A 182 -2.55 9.93 7.70
C TRP A 182 -1.11 9.58 8.04
N VAL A 183 -0.35 8.98 7.12
CA VAL A 183 1.08 8.65 7.33
C VAL A 183 1.88 9.92 7.63
N PHE A 184 1.49 11.04 7.02
CA PHE A 184 2.11 12.35 7.21
C PHE A 184 1.51 13.19 8.34
N SER A 185 0.65 12.61 9.18
CA SER A 185 0.19 13.29 10.40
C SER A 185 1.33 13.42 11.41
N GLU A 186 1.33 14.51 12.18
CA GLU A 186 2.39 14.82 13.16
C GLU A 186 2.75 13.65 14.10
N PRO A 187 1.80 12.88 14.67
CA PRO A 187 2.13 11.74 15.53
C PRO A 187 2.91 10.63 14.82
N ASN A 188 2.65 10.41 13.53
CA ASN A 188 3.30 9.37 12.72
C ASN A 188 4.63 9.83 12.16
N VAL A 189 4.70 11.08 11.68
CA VAL A 189 5.92 11.72 11.20
C VAL A 189 7.00 11.63 12.27
N ASN A 190 6.67 11.92 13.53
CA ASN A 190 7.60 11.82 14.66
C ASN A 190 8.11 10.39 14.97
N GLN A 191 7.59 9.36 14.30
CA GLN A 191 7.95 7.95 14.53
C GLN A 191 8.65 7.28 13.34
N PHE A 192 8.88 7.99 12.24
CA PHE A 192 9.47 7.44 11.01
C PHE A 192 10.82 6.74 11.19
N HIS A 193 11.59 7.09 12.23
CA HIS A 193 12.88 6.49 12.58
C HIS A 193 12.81 5.42 13.66
N THR A 194 11.68 5.28 14.34
CA THR A 194 11.51 4.36 15.48
C THR A 194 10.46 3.29 15.27
N SER A 195 9.69 3.37 14.18
CA SER A 195 8.69 2.36 13.82
C SER A 195 8.56 2.22 12.31
N ASP A 196 8.42 0.97 11.85
CA ASP A 196 8.11 0.66 10.45
C ASP A 196 6.60 0.76 10.14
N HIS A 197 5.75 0.90 11.16
CA HIS A 197 4.31 0.85 10.99
C HIS A 197 3.74 1.90 9.99
N PRO A 198 4.14 3.19 10.04
CA PRO A 198 3.68 4.18 9.05
C PRO A 198 4.12 3.82 7.62
N TRP A 199 5.30 3.23 7.48
CA TRP A 199 5.89 2.84 6.20
C TRP A 199 5.23 1.60 5.61
N GLU A 200 4.86 0.63 6.44
CA GLU A 200 4.07 -0.54 6.04
C GLU A 200 2.71 -0.11 5.47
N ILE A 201 2.04 0.83 6.14
CA ILE A 201 0.75 1.38 5.68
C ILE A 201 0.90 2.09 4.35
N LEU A 202 1.90 2.96 4.23
CA LEU A 202 2.20 3.66 2.99
C LEU A 202 2.50 2.68 1.86
N GLY A 203 3.38 1.71 2.11
CA GLY A 203 3.78 0.69 1.16
C GLY A 203 2.60 -0.14 0.67
N ASN A 204 1.70 -0.55 1.57
CA ASN A 204 0.47 -1.28 1.22
C ASN A 204 -0.47 -0.45 0.34
N ALA A 205 -0.69 0.83 0.69
CA ALA A 205 -1.55 1.73 -0.08
C ALA A 205 -1.01 1.96 -1.52
N VAL A 206 0.30 2.22 -1.64
CA VAL A 206 0.94 2.40 -2.97
C VAL A 206 0.94 1.08 -3.75
N THR A 207 1.29 -0.05 -3.11
CA THR A 207 1.30 -1.39 -3.74
C THR A 207 -0.05 -1.74 -4.32
N LYS A 208 -1.15 -1.48 -3.59
CA LYS A 208 -2.50 -1.80 -4.07
C LYS A 208 -2.90 -0.98 -5.28
N THR A 209 -2.56 0.30 -5.28
CA THR A 209 -2.84 1.19 -6.41
C THR A 209 -2.02 0.76 -7.63
N PHE A 210 -0.73 0.45 -7.43
CA PHE A 210 0.15 -0.10 -8.45
C PHE A 210 -0.35 -1.44 -9.04
N ASN A 211 -0.80 -2.36 -8.18
CA ASN A 211 -1.33 -3.65 -8.62
C ASN A 211 -2.59 -3.49 -9.48
N ARG A 212 -3.50 -2.56 -9.12
CA ARG A 212 -4.68 -2.23 -9.94
C ARG A 212 -4.29 -1.80 -11.36
N ILE A 213 -3.27 -0.94 -11.51
CA ILE A 213 -2.78 -0.53 -12.83
C ILE A 213 -2.14 -1.71 -13.58
N THR A 214 -1.31 -2.48 -12.89
CA THR A 214 -0.65 -3.64 -13.49
C THR A 214 -1.65 -4.67 -14.01
N ASP A 215 -2.72 -4.93 -13.27
CA ASP A 215 -3.75 -5.87 -13.66
C ASP A 215 -4.63 -5.32 -14.81
N LEU A 216 -5.01 -4.05 -14.77
CA LEU A 216 -5.69 -3.39 -15.90
C LEU A 216 -4.84 -3.45 -17.19
N ARG A 217 -3.53 -3.22 -17.09
CA ARG A 217 -2.60 -3.29 -18.22
C ARG A 217 -2.53 -4.70 -18.82
N LYS A 218 -2.55 -5.74 -17.98
CA LYS A 218 -2.62 -7.15 -18.43
C LYS A 218 -3.96 -7.47 -19.10
N GLU A 219 -5.07 -7.01 -18.52
CA GLU A 219 -6.41 -7.21 -19.08
C GLU A 219 -6.55 -6.54 -20.45
N ILE A 220 -6.08 -5.30 -20.59
CA ILE A 220 -6.05 -4.57 -21.87
C ILE A 220 -5.23 -5.34 -22.90
N SER A 221 -4.00 -5.75 -22.57
CA SER A 221 -3.16 -6.51 -23.51
C SER A 221 -3.78 -7.85 -23.93
N SER A 222 -4.53 -8.51 -23.04
CA SER A 222 -5.29 -9.72 -23.39
C SER A 222 -6.45 -9.39 -24.34
N LEU A 223 -7.20 -8.33 -24.06
CA LEU A 223 -8.35 -7.90 -24.87
C LEU A 223 -7.91 -7.41 -26.26
N GLU A 224 -6.81 -6.69 -26.37
CA GLU A 224 -6.22 -6.26 -27.66
C GLU A 224 -6.00 -7.48 -28.58
N LYS A 225 -5.41 -8.56 -28.06
CA LYS A 225 -5.20 -9.80 -28.81
C LYS A 225 -6.52 -10.45 -29.23
N SER A 226 -7.51 -10.47 -28.32
CA SER A 226 -8.86 -10.98 -28.63
C SER A 226 -9.56 -10.16 -29.70
N VAL A 227 -9.44 -8.82 -29.66
CA VAL A 227 -10.00 -7.91 -30.68
C VAL A 227 -9.36 -8.15 -32.05
N VAL A 228 -8.03 -8.31 -32.11
CA VAL A 228 -7.35 -8.63 -33.38
C VAL A 228 -7.86 -9.95 -33.96
N SER A 229 -7.97 -11.01 -33.14
CA SER A 229 -8.49 -12.30 -33.59
C SER A 229 -9.96 -12.24 -34.03
N ALA A 230 -10.81 -11.50 -33.30
CA ALA A 230 -12.21 -11.30 -33.65
C ALA A 230 -12.36 -10.52 -34.97
N LYS A 231 -11.53 -9.50 -35.19
CA LYS A 231 -11.50 -8.72 -36.43
C LYS A 231 -11.08 -9.56 -37.63
N GLU A 232 -10.08 -10.43 -37.47
CA GLU A 232 -9.68 -11.37 -38.52
C GLU A 232 -10.80 -12.35 -38.85
N ALA A 233 -11.49 -12.89 -37.84
CA ALA A 233 -12.64 -13.78 -38.02
C ALA A 233 -13.81 -13.08 -38.73
N ALA A 234 -14.15 -11.85 -38.34
CA ALA A 234 -15.17 -11.03 -38.99
C ALA A 234 -14.83 -10.75 -40.46
N SER A 235 -13.57 -10.36 -40.73
CA SER A 235 -13.08 -10.11 -42.09
C SER A 235 -13.16 -11.36 -42.97
N LYS A 236 -12.82 -12.53 -42.41
CA LYS A 236 -12.92 -13.81 -43.12
C LYS A 236 -14.37 -14.19 -43.42
N ALA A 237 -15.27 -14.04 -42.44
CA ALA A 237 -16.69 -14.35 -42.62
C ALA A 237 -17.34 -13.42 -43.67
N LEU A 238 -16.95 -12.14 -43.71
CA LEU A 238 -17.36 -11.19 -44.75
C LEU A 238 -16.82 -11.58 -46.12
N ALA A 239 -15.54 -11.96 -46.24
CA ALA A 239 -14.98 -12.39 -47.51
C ALA A 239 -15.66 -13.66 -48.07
N GLU A 240 -15.96 -14.64 -47.21
CA GLU A 240 -16.71 -15.85 -47.59
C GLU A 240 -18.15 -15.53 -48.07
N LEU A 241 -18.80 -14.56 -47.42
CA LEU A 241 -20.12 -14.05 -47.84
C LEU A 241 -20.07 -13.37 -49.21
N GLU A 242 -19.08 -12.51 -49.44
CA GLU A 242 -18.91 -11.78 -50.70
C GLU A 242 -18.53 -12.70 -51.87
N ASP A 243 -17.67 -13.69 -51.64
CA ASP A 243 -17.32 -14.71 -52.63
C ASP A 243 -18.56 -15.52 -53.03
N ALA A 244 -19.39 -15.96 -52.07
CA ALA A 244 -20.64 -16.66 -52.34
C ALA A 244 -21.64 -15.79 -53.12
N LYS A 245 -21.79 -14.50 -52.77
CA LYS A 245 -22.63 -13.54 -53.50
C LYS A 245 -22.14 -13.33 -54.94
N SER A 246 -20.82 -13.23 -55.14
CA SER A 246 -20.21 -13.02 -56.46
C SER A 246 -20.40 -14.24 -57.37
N LYS A 247 -20.22 -15.46 -56.83
CA LYS A 247 -20.45 -16.72 -57.56
C LYS A 247 -21.91 -16.85 -58.02
N LEU A 248 -22.87 -16.52 -57.15
CA LEU A 248 -24.29 -16.47 -57.49
C LEU A 248 -24.57 -15.48 -58.63
N THR A 249 -23.94 -14.31 -58.60
CA THR A 249 -24.10 -13.27 -59.63
C THR A 249 -23.53 -13.72 -60.99
N LEU A 250 -22.45 -14.51 -60.99
CA LEU A 250 -21.80 -15.04 -62.19
C LEU A 250 -22.51 -16.25 -62.84
N THR A 251 -23.44 -16.92 -62.14
CA THR A 251 -24.09 -18.15 -62.66
C THR A 251 -25.32 -17.90 -63.54
N LEU A 252 -25.54 -16.66 -64.01
CA LEU A 252 -26.59 -16.31 -64.95
C LEU A 252 -26.22 -16.75 -66.38
N VAL A 253 -26.67 -17.94 -66.79
CA VAL A 253 -26.58 -18.44 -68.18
C VAL A 253 -27.94 -18.27 -68.86
N ASP A 254 -27.97 -17.63 -70.03
CA ASP A 254 -29.11 -17.51 -70.95
C ASP A 254 -30.40 -16.84 -70.43
N ASN A 255 -30.31 -15.69 -69.73
CA ASN A 255 -31.46 -14.85 -69.33
C ASN A 255 -32.55 -15.53 -68.46
N GLU A 256 -32.31 -16.75 -67.96
CA GLU A 256 -33.17 -17.46 -67.02
C GLU A 256 -32.38 -17.74 -65.72
N PRO A 257 -32.91 -17.39 -64.54
CA PRO A 257 -32.19 -17.53 -63.28
C PRO A 257 -32.12 -19.01 -62.87
N VAL A 258 -30.98 -19.66 -63.09
CA VAL A 258 -30.68 -20.97 -62.49
C VAL A 258 -30.19 -20.75 -61.05
N LEU A 259 -30.95 -21.24 -60.07
CA LEU A 259 -30.61 -21.18 -58.64
C LEU A 259 -29.35 -22.01 -58.35
N ALA A 260 -28.17 -21.40 -58.44
CA ALA A 260 -26.90 -22.11 -58.30
C ALA A 260 -26.44 -22.35 -56.84
N GLU A 261 -27.00 -21.64 -55.86
CA GLU A 261 -26.75 -21.91 -54.42
C GLU A 261 -28.05 -21.90 -53.59
N ASP A 262 -28.10 -22.80 -52.60
CA ASP A 262 -29.21 -22.97 -51.66
C ASP A 262 -29.45 -21.67 -50.85
N PRO A 263 -30.66 -21.05 -50.89
CA PRO A 263 -31.02 -19.89 -50.09
C PRO A 263 -30.72 -20.07 -48.59
N ALA A 264 -30.79 -21.30 -48.08
CA ALA A 264 -30.44 -21.61 -46.70
C ALA A 264 -28.94 -21.45 -46.41
N LYS A 265 -28.07 -21.74 -47.39
CA LYS A 265 -26.62 -21.54 -47.28
C LYS A 265 -26.27 -20.06 -47.22
N MET A 266 -26.87 -19.24 -48.08
CA MET A 266 -26.65 -17.78 -48.08
C MET A 266 -27.13 -17.13 -46.79
N LYS A 267 -28.29 -17.55 -46.26
CA LYS A 267 -28.79 -17.08 -44.96
C LYS A 267 -27.85 -17.44 -43.80
N ARG A 268 -27.25 -18.64 -43.83
CA ARG A 268 -26.25 -19.06 -42.83
C ARG A 268 -24.98 -18.23 -42.90
N LEU A 269 -24.44 -17.97 -44.10
CA LEU A 269 -23.25 -17.13 -44.26
C LEU A 269 -23.51 -15.69 -43.79
N ASN A 270 -24.69 -15.13 -44.09
CA ASN A 270 -25.06 -13.80 -43.62
C ASN A 270 -25.15 -13.75 -42.09
N SER A 271 -25.82 -14.71 -41.47
CA SER A 271 -25.91 -14.81 -40.02
C SER A 271 -24.54 -15.03 -39.36
N ASN A 272 -23.63 -15.77 -40.00
CA ASN A 272 -22.26 -15.96 -39.49
C ASN A 272 -21.43 -14.67 -39.56
N ALA A 273 -21.52 -13.93 -40.67
CA ALA A 273 -20.84 -12.64 -40.83
C ALA A 273 -21.39 -11.59 -39.86
N GLU A 274 -22.72 -11.52 -39.69
CA GLU A 274 -23.36 -10.66 -38.70
C GLU A 274 -22.89 -11.00 -37.27
N LYS A 275 -22.91 -12.28 -36.88
CA LYS A 275 -22.47 -12.71 -35.56
C LYS A 275 -20.98 -12.42 -35.30
N ALA A 276 -20.11 -12.67 -36.28
CA ALA A 276 -18.69 -12.40 -36.14
C ALA A 276 -18.41 -10.89 -36.01
N ASN A 277 -19.17 -10.06 -36.73
CA ASN A 277 -19.09 -8.60 -36.61
C ASN A 277 -19.63 -8.09 -35.26
N GLU A 278 -20.75 -8.65 -34.77
CA GLU A 278 -21.27 -8.35 -33.42
C GLU A 278 -20.26 -8.71 -32.32
N GLU A 279 -19.59 -9.86 -32.44
CA GLU A 279 -18.52 -10.29 -31.52
C GLU A 279 -17.31 -9.35 -31.56
N GLU A 280 -16.86 -8.92 -32.75
CA GLU A 280 -15.78 -7.93 -32.88
C GLU A 280 -16.15 -6.61 -32.20
N VAL A 281 -17.34 -6.07 -32.50
CA VAL A 281 -17.83 -4.82 -31.92
C VAL A 281 -17.91 -4.94 -30.40
N SER A 282 -18.46 -6.03 -29.87
CA SER A 282 -18.58 -6.24 -28.43
C SER A 282 -17.21 -6.29 -27.73
N MET A 283 -16.22 -6.98 -28.33
CA MET A 283 -14.87 -7.05 -27.78
C MET A 283 -14.17 -5.68 -27.82
N ARG A 284 -14.43 -4.90 -28.87
CA ARG A 284 -13.88 -3.54 -29.02
C ARG A 284 -14.47 -2.57 -28.00
N GLU A 285 -15.77 -2.61 -27.76
CA GLU A 285 -16.43 -1.82 -26.71
C GLU A 285 -15.89 -2.18 -25.31
N SER A 286 -15.65 -3.47 -25.06
CA SER A 286 -15.03 -3.94 -23.80
C SER A 286 -13.60 -3.41 -23.63
N LEU A 287 -12.80 -3.41 -24.70
CA LEU A 287 -11.45 -2.84 -24.70
C LEU A 287 -11.50 -1.34 -24.39
N GLU A 288 -12.34 -0.57 -25.08
CA GLU A 288 -12.50 0.87 -24.86
C GLU A 288 -12.92 1.18 -23.42
N ALA A 289 -13.85 0.41 -22.85
CA ALA A 289 -14.25 0.56 -21.45
C ALA A 289 -13.09 0.32 -20.47
N LYS A 290 -12.23 -0.68 -20.76
CA LYS A 290 -11.05 -0.99 -19.93
C LYS A 290 -9.95 0.07 -20.07
N GLU A 291 -9.71 0.57 -21.28
CA GLU A 291 -8.80 1.70 -21.54
C GLU A 291 -9.24 2.95 -20.78
N ALA A 292 -10.55 3.25 -20.76
CA ALA A 292 -11.09 4.37 -20.00
C ALA A 292 -10.90 4.20 -18.48
N LEU A 293 -11.03 2.98 -17.95
CA LEU A 293 -10.75 2.69 -16.53
C LEU A 293 -9.26 2.82 -16.21
N PHE A 294 -8.39 2.37 -17.12
CA PHE A 294 -6.95 2.52 -16.99
C PHE A 294 -6.53 3.99 -17.00
N ALA A 295 -7.06 4.81 -17.90
CA ALA A 295 -6.78 6.25 -17.95
C ALA A 295 -7.11 6.95 -16.62
N ARG A 296 -8.30 6.68 -16.05
CA ARG A 296 -8.66 7.21 -14.72
C ARG A 296 -7.73 6.73 -13.62
N ALA A 297 -7.36 5.45 -13.63
CA ALA A 297 -6.43 4.90 -12.65
C ALA A 297 -5.03 5.53 -12.77
N ALA A 298 -4.57 5.83 -13.98
CA ALA A 298 -3.30 6.50 -14.23
C ALA A 298 -3.31 7.94 -13.69
N GLU A 299 -4.40 8.68 -13.90
CA GLU A 299 -4.59 10.01 -13.30
C GLU A 299 -4.60 9.97 -11.76
N GLU A 300 -5.28 8.97 -11.18
CA GLU A 300 -5.27 8.73 -9.72
C GLU A 300 -3.85 8.47 -9.20
N ILE A 301 -3.06 7.63 -9.88
CA ILE A 301 -1.66 7.35 -9.50
C ILE A 301 -0.78 8.59 -9.62
N GLU A 302 -0.94 9.36 -10.69
CA GLU A 302 -0.20 10.60 -10.87
C GLU A 302 -0.46 11.56 -9.71
N ALA A 303 -1.73 11.85 -9.43
CA ALA A 303 -2.12 12.71 -8.32
C ALA A 303 -1.60 12.18 -6.98
N LEU A 304 -1.61 10.84 -6.81
CA LEU A 304 -1.11 10.15 -5.63
C LEU A 304 0.39 10.36 -5.43
N PHE A 305 1.21 10.16 -6.46
CA PHE A 305 2.65 10.37 -6.36
C PHE A 305 3.00 11.85 -6.15
N ILE A 306 2.33 12.77 -6.84
CA ILE A 306 2.54 14.21 -6.64
C ILE A 306 2.23 14.59 -5.18
N PHE A 307 1.10 14.15 -4.64
CA PHE A 307 0.74 14.37 -3.24
C PHE A 307 1.79 13.78 -2.29
N LEU A 308 2.26 12.57 -2.58
CA LEU A 308 3.25 11.87 -1.77
C LEU A 308 4.57 12.65 -1.68
N TYR A 309 5.14 13.05 -2.81
CA TYR A 309 6.40 13.80 -2.81
C TYR A 309 6.25 15.21 -2.26
N LYS A 310 5.10 15.88 -2.47
CA LYS A 310 4.80 17.16 -1.79
C LYS A 310 4.77 16.98 -0.28
N SER A 311 4.17 15.91 0.21
CA SER A 311 4.13 15.59 1.64
C SER A 311 5.53 15.33 2.19
N PHE A 312 6.37 14.55 1.51
CA PHE A 312 7.77 14.37 1.87
C PHE A 312 8.55 15.68 1.90
N SER A 313 8.40 16.51 0.86
CA SER A 313 9.05 17.82 0.80
C SER A 313 8.67 18.70 1.99
N ASN A 314 7.38 18.73 2.34
CA ASN A 314 6.87 19.53 3.46
C ASN A 314 7.43 19.05 4.81
N VAL A 315 7.39 17.73 5.09
CA VAL A 315 7.85 17.21 6.39
C VAL A 315 9.37 17.24 6.54
N LEU A 316 10.12 17.16 5.44
CA LEU A 316 11.59 17.22 5.45
C LEU A 316 12.14 18.65 5.42
N ALA A 317 11.35 19.66 5.05
CA ALA A 317 11.83 21.02 4.82
C ALA A 317 12.54 21.64 6.04
N GLU A 318 11.94 21.57 7.22
CA GLU A 318 12.52 22.11 8.46
C GLU A 318 13.62 21.19 9.03
N PRO A 319 13.41 19.87 9.19
CA PRO A 319 14.45 18.99 9.74
C PRO A 319 15.76 18.97 8.95
N LEU A 320 15.71 19.00 7.61
CA LEU A 320 16.91 19.01 6.78
C LEU A 320 17.70 20.31 6.96
N ARG A 321 17.03 21.47 6.99
CA ARG A 321 17.67 22.77 7.23
C ARG A 321 18.39 22.83 8.58
N GLU A 322 17.84 22.17 9.60
CA GLU A 322 18.47 22.12 10.93
C GLU A 322 19.67 21.16 11.01
N THR A 323 19.77 20.19 10.09
CA THR A 323 20.74 19.09 10.16
C THR A 323 21.81 19.12 9.04
N GLU A 324 21.77 20.11 8.15
CA GLU A 324 22.69 20.30 7.01
C GLU A 324 24.18 20.09 7.35
N GLY A 325 24.65 20.56 8.51
CA GLY A 325 26.06 20.45 8.90
C GLY A 325 26.53 19.04 9.34
N SER A 326 25.61 18.17 9.79
CA SER A 326 25.95 16.84 10.35
C SER A 326 25.79 15.71 9.32
N LEU A 327 24.74 15.79 8.50
CA LEU A 327 24.37 14.75 7.53
C LEU A 327 25.42 14.48 6.44
N HIS A 328 26.24 15.47 6.10
CA HIS A 328 27.31 15.30 5.11
C HIS A 328 28.47 14.42 5.61
N GLN A 329 28.67 14.28 6.92
CA GLN A 329 29.73 13.44 7.49
C GLN A 329 29.31 11.98 7.67
N SER A 330 28.01 11.71 7.84
CA SER A 330 27.48 10.35 8.02
C SER A 330 27.31 9.59 6.70
N GLY A 331 27.05 10.28 5.58
CA GLY A 331 26.90 9.66 4.26
C GLY A 331 28.18 8.99 3.70
N GLU A 332 29.38 9.48 4.06
CA GLU A 332 30.65 8.87 3.63
C GLU A 332 30.95 7.55 4.36
N LEU A 333 30.38 7.34 5.56
CA LEU A 333 30.57 6.12 6.34
C LEU A 333 29.70 4.96 5.83
N ASP A 334 28.51 5.25 5.30
CA ASP A 334 27.57 4.23 4.80
C ASP A 334 27.93 3.75 3.37
N GLU A 335 28.58 4.60 2.55
CA GLU A 335 29.16 4.17 1.26
C GLU A 335 30.33 3.20 1.43
N MET A 336 31.09 3.28 2.53
CA MET A 336 32.19 2.33 2.83
C MET A 336 31.71 1.02 3.48
N ALA A 337 30.45 0.91 3.89
CA ALA A 337 29.87 -0.31 4.46
C ALA A 337 29.27 -1.26 3.41
N ILE A 338 29.11 -0.79 2.17
CA ILE A 338 28.78 -1.63 1.01
C ILE A 338 30.10 -2.02 0.36
N GLU A 339 30.77 -3.02 0.94
CA GLU A 339 31.90 -3.67 0.26
C GLU A 339 31.47 -4.08 -1.15
N GLN A 340 32.33 -3.73 -2.10
CA GLN A 340 32.28 -4.10 -3.50
C GLN A 340 31.95 -5.60 -3.61
N GLU A 341 30.86 -5.94 -4.30
CA GLU A 341 30.65 -7.30 -4.81
C GLU A 341 31.74 -7.59 -5.83
N ASP A 342 32.91 -8.02 -5.35
CA ASP A 342 33.90 -8.67 -6.18
C ASP A 342 33.29 -9.99 -6.67
N THR A 343 33.17 -10.06 -7.99
CA THR A 343 32.75 -11.22 -8.77
C THR A 343 33.46 -12.49 -8.31
N SER A 344 32.77 -13.31 -7.52
CA SER A 344 33.22 -14.64 -7.13
C SER A 344 33.24 -15.56 -8.35
N THR A 345 34.42 -15.69 -8.96
CA THR A 345 34.72 -16.73 -9.94
C THR A 345 34.99 -18.03 -9.18
N MET A 346 34.28 -19.11 -9.52
CA MET A 346 34.49 -20.44 -8.94
C MET A 346 35.94 -20.90 -9.10
N GLU A 347 36.62 -21.21 -7.99
CA GLU A 347 37.77 -22.12 -7.99
C GLU A 347 37.65 -23.15 -6.86
N LEU A 348 38.00 -24.39 -7.21
CA LEU A 348 37.77 -25.63 -6.50
C LEU A 348 38.74 -25.83 -5.33
N ASP A 349 38.29 -26.66 -4.38
CA ASP A 349 38.96 -27.08 -3.16
C ASP A 349 40.47 -27.35 -3.29
N ASN A 350 41.25 -26.79 -2.36
CA ASN A 350 42.52 -27.40 -1.96
C ASN A 350 42.75 -27.21 -0.46
N GLU A 351 42.82 -28.34 0.25
CA GLU A 351 43.09 -28.42 1.68
C GLU A 351 44.52 -27.95 2.02
N GLY A 352 44.63 -27.21 3.13
CA GLY A 352 45.86 -27.18 3.93
C GLY A 352 46.40 -25.78 4.23
N GLY A 353 46.27 -25.35 5.49
CA GLY A 353 47.10 -24.28 6.06
C GLY A 353 46.38 -23.40 7.08
N SER A 354 46.65 -23.65 8.36
CA SER A 354 46.14 -22.85 9.48
C SER A 354 46.45 -21.35 9.34
N SER A 355 45.44 -20.50 9.51
CA SER A 355 45.64 -19.22 10.17
C SER A 355 44.47 -18.93 11.10
N HIS A 356 44.71 -19.11 12.40
CA HIS A 356 43.85 -18.59 13.45
C HIS A 356 43.82 -17.06 13.34
N ARG A 357 42.71 -16.50 12.85
CA ARG A 357 42.26 -15.16 13.23
C ARG A 357 40.89 -15.27 13.89
N SER A 358 40.89 -15.89 15.06
CA SER A 358 39.87 -15.64 16.09
C SER A 358 39.96 -14.16 16.48
N ARG A 359 39.08 -13.31 15.92
CA ARG A 359 38.81 -11.99 16.47
C ARG A 359 38.18 -12.21 17.85
N ALA A 360 39.01 -12.11 18.88
CA ALA A 360 38.57 -12.07 20.25
C ALA A 360 37.67 -10.85 20.45
N ASN A 361 36.50 -11.08 21.06
CA ASN A 361 35.63 -10.04 21.59
C ASN A 361 36.41 -9.20 22.61
N GLY A 362 36.92 -8.07 22.13
CA GLY A 362 37.63 -7.07 22.90
C GLY A 362 36.66 -6.09 23.53
N ARG A 363 36.44 -6.28 24.83
CA ARG A 363 35.93 -5.31 25.79
C ARG A 363 36.58 -3.93 25.57
N GLY A 364 35.77 -2.88 25.43
CA GLY A 364 36.18 -1.48 25.63
C GLY A 364 36.25 -0.61 24.39
N THR A 365 35.11 -0.31 23.78
CA THR A 365 34.80 1.03 23.25
C THR A 365 33.32 1.24 23.44
N THR A 366 32.94 2.21 24.27
CA THR A 366 31.64 2.87 24.15
C THR A 366 31.64 3.58 22.80
N ASN A 367 31.42 2.84 21.72
CA ASN A 367 30.93 3.42 20.47
C ASN A 367 29.47 3.76 20.73
N GLY A 368 29.26 4.84 21.49
CA GLY A 368 27.96 5.49 21.57
C GLY A 368 27.54 5.76 20.13
N TYR A 369 26.32 5.36 19.81
CA TYR A 369 25.72 5.72 18.54
C TYR A 369 25.71 7.26 18.43
N ASN A 370 26.55 7.80 17.54
CA ASN A 370 26.90 9.24 17.52
C ASN A 370 25.91 10.10 16.73
N VAL A 371 24.90 9.49 16.10
CA VAL A 371 23.91 10.19 15.28
C VAL A 371 22.77 10.68 16.18
N GLY A 372 22.48 11.97 16.11
CA GLY A 372 21.37 12.57 16.84
C GLY A 372 20.01 12.07 16.34
N GLU A 373 18.96 12.15 17.18
CA GLU A 373 17.62 11.65 16.83
C GLU A 373 17.07 12.28 15.53
N LYS A 374 17.19 13.61 15.40
CA LYS A 374 16.75 14.34 14.20
C LYS A 374 17.54 13.97 12.95
N GLU A 375 18.83 13.74 13.09
CA GLU A 375 19.69 13.32 11.98
C GLU A 375 19.29 11.92 11.50
N GLN A 376 19.14 10.97 12.43
CA GLN A 376 18.67 9.63 12.10
C GLN A 376 17.26 9.66 11.50
N TRP A 377 16.40 10.57 11.96
CA TRP A 377 15.09 10.80 11.35
C TRP A 377 15.16 11.22 9.89
N CYS A 378 16.05 12.16 9.56
CA CYS A 378 16.28 12.58 8.18
C CYS A 378 16.83 11.43 7.33
N LEU A 379 17.84 10.70 7.84
CA LEU A 379 18.46 9.57 7.15
C LEU A 379 17.44 8.45 6.87
N SER A 380 16.68 8.03 7.88
CA SER A 380 15.63 7.02 7.72
C SER A 380 14.60 7.47 6.67
N THR A 381 14.07 8.68 6.80
CA THR A 381 13.02 9.20 5.90
C THR A 381 13.53 9.29 4.45
N LEU A 382 14.74 9.82 4.22
CA LEU A 382 15.37 9.86 2.89
C LEU A 382 15.63 8.45 2.34
N GLY A 383 16.02 7.50 3.20
CA GLY A 383 16.16 6.09 2.85
C GLY A 383 14.87 5.49 2.33
N TYR A 384 13.74 5.72 3.03
CA TYR A 384 12.42 5.28 2.58
C TYR A 384 11.97 5.97 1.29
N VAL A 385 12.22 7.28 1.13
CA VAL A 385 11.96 7.98 -0.13
C VAL A 385 12.70 7.31 -1.29
N LYS A 386 14.00 7.04 -1.12
CA LYS A 386 14.81 6.35 -2.14
C LYS A 386 14.28 4.95 -2.42
N ALA A 387 13.96 4.17 -1.39
CA ALA A 387 13.46 2.80 -1.52
C ALA A 387 12.10 2.75 -2.26
N LEU A 388 11.16 3.61 -1.88
CA LEU A 388 9.85 3.74 -2.52
C LEU A 388 10.01 4.17 -3.98
N THR A 389 10.86 5.17 -4.23
CA THR A 389 11.13 5.65 -5.59
C THR A 389 11.67 4.53 -6.47
N ARG A 390 12.61 3.73 -5.94
CA ARG A 390 13.18 2.57 -6.64
C ARG A 390 12.15 1.47 -6.89
N GLN A 391 11.32 1.17 -5.90
CA GLN A 391 10.32 0.11 -5.99
C GLN A 391 9.26 0.38 -7.07
N TYR A 392 8.84 1.65 -7.23
CA TYR A 392 7.81 2.05 -8.19
C TYR A 392 8.37 2.86 -9.37
N ALA A 393 9.66 2.70 -9.67
CA ALA A 393 10.36 3.50 -10.68
C ALA A 393 9.66 3.45 -12.05
N SER A 394 9.05 2.33 -12.43
CA SER A 394 8.34 2.19 -13.72
C SER A 394 7.16 3.14 -13.87
N GLU A 395 6.48 3.49 -12.77
CA GLU A 395 5.32 4.41 -12.80
C GLU A 395 5.70 5.84 -12.40
N ILE A 396 6.80 6.02 -11.66
CA ILE A 396 7.29 7.35 -11.27
C ILE A 396 8.11 7.99 -12.40
N TRP A 397 8.88 7.20 -13.15
CA TRP A 397 9.74 7.71 -14.23
C TRP A 397 8.97 8.52 -15.29
N PRO A 398 7.79 8.09 -15.78
CA PRO A 398 6.98 8.90 -16.70
C PRO A 398 6.51 10.24 -16.12
N LEU A 399 6.52 10.39 -14.79
CA LEU A 399 6.09 11.59 -14.07
C LEU A 399 7.25 12.51 -13.68
N VAL A 400 8.50 12.16 -14.02
CA VAL A 400 9.69 12.86 -13.52
C VAL A 400 9.70 14.36 -13.88
N GLU A 401 9.28 14.72 -15.10
CA GLU A 401 9.22 16.13 -15.53
C GLU A 401 8.17 16.93 -14.74
N LYS A 402 7.01 16.31 -14.45
CA LYS A 402 5.98 16.91 -13.61
C LYS A 402 6.45 17.04 -12.16
N LEU A 403 7.16 16.03 -11.65
CA LEU A 403 7.76 16.07 -10.31
C LEU A 403 8.80 17.19 -10.22
N ASP A 404 9.66 17.36 -11.21
CA ASP A 404 10.64 18.46 -11.26
C ASP A 404 9.94 19.83 -11.30
N ALA A 405 8.84 19.96 -12.04
CA ALA A 405 8.11 21.21 -12.16
C ALA A 405 7.27 21.57 -10.91
N GLU A 406 6.65 20.59 -10.26
CA GLU A 406 5.68 20.83 -9.18
C GLU A 406 6.22 20.56 -7.77
N VAL A 407 7.27 19.74 -7.64
CA VAL A 407 7.73 19.25 -6.34
C VAL A 407 9.23 19.47 -6.16
N LEU A 408 10.08 18.96 -7.04
CA LEU A 408 11.55 19.00 -6.93
C LEU A 408 12.12 20.28 -7.56
N THR A 409 11.50 21.42 -7.25
CA THR A 409 11.91 22.74 -7.72
C THR A 409 13.26 23.16 -7.12
N GLU A 410 13.81 24.29 -7.57
CA GLU A 410 15.09 24.81 -7.07
C GLU A 410 15.09 25.11 -5.56
N ASP A 411 13.91 25.35 -4.98
CA ASP A 411 13.75 25.66 -3.55
C ASP A 411 13.79 24.42 -2.64
N VAL A 412 13.72 23.21 -3.22
CA VAL A 412 13.73 21.96 -2.46
C VAL A 412 15.14 21.56 -2.06
N HIS A 413 15.25 21.05 -0.82
CA HIS A 413 16.53 20.66 -0.25
C HIS A 413 17.27 19.62 -1.13
N PRO A 414 18.58 19.82 -1.44
CA PRO A 414 19.32 18.96 -2.36
C PRO A 414 19.33 17.47 -2.00
N LEU A 415 19.34 17.14 -0.71
CA LEU A 415 19.29 15.74 -0.25
C LEU A 415 18.00 15.00 -0.62
N LEU A 416 16.85 15.68 -0.64
CA LEU A 416 15.59 15.08 -1.08
C LEU A 416 15.65 14.78 -2.60
N LYS A 417 16.13 15.75 -3.38
CA LYS A 417 16.35 15.59 -4.82
C LYS A 417 17.31 14.43 -5.13
N LYS A 418 18.43 14.34 -4.38
CA LYS A 418 19.39 13.24 -4.44
C LYS A 418 18.75 11.89 -4.14
N ALA A 419 17.91 11.79 -3.10
CA ALA A 419 17.22 10.55 -2.74
C ALA A 419 16.29 10.07 -3.85
N VAL A 420 15.47 10.96 -4.41
CA VAL A 420 14.54 10.63 -5.51
C VAL A 420 15.31 10.23 -6.77
N TYR A 421 16.29 11.02 -7.21
CA TYR A 421 17.04 10.73 -8.43
C TYR A 421 17.88 9.44 -8.29
N SER A 422 18.47 9.21 -7.12
CA SER A 422 19.15 7.95 -6.83
C SER A 422 18.20 6.75 -6.88
N GLY A 423 16.96 6.90 -6.40
CA GLY A 423 15.93 5.86 -6.51
C GLY A 423 15.52 5.58 -7.96
N LEU A 424 15.44 6.62 -8.80
CA LEU A 424 15.13 6.50 -10.23
C LEU A 424 16.32 6.02 -11.09
N GLY A 425 17.53 5.97 -10.54
CA GLY A 425 18.74 5.73 -11.32
C GLY A 425 19.09 6.89 -12.28
N ARG A 426 18.58 8.09 -12.02
CA ARG A 426 18.87 9.30 -12.80
C ARG A 426 20.22 9.88 -12.35
N PRO A 427 21.16 10.16 -13.26
CA PRO A 427 22.38 10.88 -12.92
C PRO A 427 22.05 12.23 -12.31
N ILE A 428 22.74 12.60 -11.22
CA ILE A 428 22.63 13.94 -10.65
C ILE A 428 23.63 14.81 -11.40
N GLU A 429 23.13 15.63 -12.32
CA GLU A 429 23.92 16.74 -12.85
C GLU A 429 24.03 17.76 -11.71
N PHE A 430 25.20 17.79 -11.08
CA PHE A 430 25.56 18.80 -10.07
C PHE A 430 26.06 20.08 -10.74
#